data_AF-A0A9P1DFD5-F1
#
_entry.id   AF-A0A9P1DFD5-F1
#
_cell.length_a   1.000
_cell.length_b   1.000
_cell.length_c   1.000
_cell.angle_alpha   90.00
_cell.angle_beta   90.00
_cell.angle_gamma   90.00
#
_symmetry.space_group_name_H-M   'P 1'
#
loop_
_entity.id
_entity.type
_entity.pdbx_description
1 polymer ?
#
loop_
_entity_poly.entity_id
_entity_poly.type
_entity_poly.pdbx_seq_one_letter_code
_entity_poly.pdbx_strand_id
1 'polypeptide(L)'
;MSPGGYGAAVAPGPDAGLGTKFSEAIKANSRDNQLPSQELSEDGRKLLHALKEAYMDTDFQAEVHRLRASHSADELRFLTTLGPLAAKVQAPVFEQFGLPPGQRGVILMKMGVRLLSMVAPDIKELAGDLREMLCLPREEEDISSTIKKAESEFQALERKIASAPLDVRGPLAEAFLLPYKASPTEIAQAIPGLQKRAKELAKHHMARGRDEIIGEGKLLGFDLAHASEELLQEKVQDLFERYLQKMLSRVITPLDSFTRPAADFSCSWAQELVSHEVIQDLWGSGKHFEDLSDLSGVAILDHTVTAELISRARLELAQLELAGEVTASKDPCNVGACSVWLHLDSTEERQKVPPALRDLCDRLLGLPDALLSQARDESLQAPQLRVHPHIMAATYRPGAEYHCHKDSYSGTDNQRSVTILLYLNDWQPGDGGELRLFAPAKNPAATATALGSSGLLKESATAPDHERFVDLAPLSGRIVMFRSREVWHAVREPRLQRWALTLWVMAD
;
A
#
# COMPACT_ATOMS: atom_id res chain seq x y z
N MET A 1 -38.38 -49.16 52.81
CA MET A 1 -37.69 -48.21 51.92
C MET A 1 -37.75 -46.84 52.58
N SER A 2 -36.66 -46.43 53.20
CA SER A 2 -36.53 -45.12 53.85
C SER A 2 -35.86 -44.16 52.86
N PRO A 3 -36.39 -42.94 52.64
CA PRO A 3 -35.75 -41.97 51.78
C PRO A 3 -34.58 -41.32 52.53
N GLY A 4 -33.36 -41.61 52.08
CA GLY A 4 -32.12 -41.10 52.65
C GLY A 4 -31.79 -39.68 52.17
N GLY A 5 -31.51 -38.82 53.14
CA GLY A 5 -30.38 -37.87 53.15
C GLY A 5 -30.28 -36.84 52.03
N TYR A 6 -31.01 -35.73 52.16
CA TYR A 6 -30.54 -34.45 51.64
C TYR A 6 -29.36 -33.99 52.51
N GLY A 7 -28.20 -33.79 51.87
CA GLY A 7 -26.99 -33.29 52.51
C GLY A 7 -27.24 -31.97 53.23
N ALA A 8 -26.67 -31.85 54.42
CA ALA A 8 -26.73 -30.64 55.24
C ALA A 8 -26.20 -29.43 54.47
N ALA A 9 -26.97 -28.34 54.45
CA ALA A 9 -26.51 -27.04 53.99
C ALA A 9 -25.36 -26.59 54.90
N VAL A 10 -24.18 -26.42 54.31
CA VAL A 10 -23.01 -25.80 54.97
C VAL A 10 -23.40 -24.34 55.27
N ALA A 11 -23.21 -23.90 56.52
CA ALA A 11 -23.48 -22.52 56.90
C ALA A 11 -22.61 -21.56 56.06
N PRO A 12 -23.16 -20.45 55.53
CA PRO A 12 -22.38 -19.51 54.73
C PRO A 12 -21.21 -18.97 55.57
N GLY A 13 -20.02 -18.94 54.97
CA GLY A 13 -18.82 -18.40 55.60
C GLY A 13 -18.97 -16.91 55.92
N PRO A 14 -18.10 -16.35 56.79
CA PRO A 14 -18.19 -14.96 57.25
C PRO A 14 -18.14 -13.91 56.12
N ASP A 15 -17.60 -14.25 54.95
CA ASP A 15 -17.43 -13.35 53.82
C ASP A 15 -18.47 -13.54 52.68
N ALA A 16 -19.51 -14.35 52.88
CA ALA A 16 -20.48 -14.74 51.83
C ALA A 16 -21.36 -13.58 51.26
N GLY A 17 -21.19 -12.35 51.76
CA GLY A 17 -21.94 -11.17 51.30
C GLY A 17 -21.25 -10.33 50.22
N LEU A 18 -19.98 -10.60 49.89
CA LEU A 18 -19.17 -9.71 49.03
C LEU A 18 -19.74 -9.56 47.62
N GLY A 19 -20.26 -10.63 47.01
CA GLY A 19 -20.89 -10.53 45.69
C GLY A 19 -22.04 -9.51 45.63
N THR A 20 -22.88 -9.47 46.68
CA THR A 20 -23.95 -8.47 46.82
C THR A 20 -23.38 -7.07 47.00
N LYS A 21 -22.39 -6.91 47.89
CA LYS A 21 -21.73 -5.62 48.12
C LYS A 21 -21.09 -5.05 46.85
N PHE A 22 -20.45 -5.90 46.02
CA PHE A 22 -19.94 -5.49 44.70
C PHE A 22 -21.07 -5.02 43.77
N SER A 23 -22.17 -5.77 43.67
CA SER A 23 -23.27 -5.37 42.79
C SER A 23 -23.89 -4.03 43.21
N GLU A 24 -23.98 -3.74 44.51
CA GLU A 24 -24.51 -2.48 45.03
C GLU A 24 -23.54 -1.33 44.77
N ALA A 25 -22.26 -1.52 45.07
CA ALA A 25 -21.23 -0.49 44.87
C ALA A 25 -21.06 -0.12 43.39
N ILE A 26 -21.10 -1.09 42.47
CA ILE A 26 -21.06 -0.85 41.03
C ILE A 26 -22.25 0.01 40.58
N LYS A 27 -23.47 -0.29 41.08
CA LYS A 27 -24.68 0.48 40.77
C LYS A 27 -24.61 1.91 41.33
N ALA A 28 -24.10 2.06 42.55
CA ALA A 28 -23.94 3.36 43.20
C ALA A 28 -22.90 4.24 42.48
N ASN A 29 -21.75 3.68 42.10
CA ASN A 29 -20.73 4.41 41.34
C ASN A 29 -21.24 4.84 39.96
N SER A 30 -21.98 3.98 39.26
CA SER A 30 -22.57 4.30 37.95
C SER A 30 -23.62 5.43 37.99
N ARG A 31 -24.31 5.62 39.11
CA ARG A 31 -25.40 6.62 39.23
C ARG A 31 -24.94 7.92 39.86
N ASP A 32 -24.18 7.82 40.95
CA ASP A 32 -23.89 8.93 41.85
C ASP A 32 -22.38 9.20 42.00
N ASN A 33 -21.53 8.53 41.22
CA ASN A 33 -20.07 8.62 41.26
C ASN A 33 -19.47 8.39 42.66
N GLN A 34 -20.15 7.60 43.49
CA GLN A 34 -19.70 7.27 44.84
C GLN A 34 -18.44 6.39 44.79
N LEU A 35 -17.46 6.74 45.62
CA LEU A 35 -16.25 5.94 45.82
C LEU A 35 -16.52 4.77 46.79
N PRO A 36 -15.85 3.62 46.63
CA PRO A 36 -16.08 2.47 47.48
C PRO A 36 -15.53 2.70 48.90
N SER A 37 -16.13 2.03 49.90
CA SER A 37 -15.70 2.12 51.29
C SER A 37 -14.38 1.38 51.55
N GLN A 38 -13.69 1.74 52.65
CA GLN A 38 -12.51 1.00 53.09
C GLN A 38 -12.84 -0.46 53.43
N GLU A 39 -13.98 -0.73 54.08
CA GLU A 39 -14.44 -2.08 54.39
C GLU A 39 -14.63 -2.93 53.12
N LEU A 40 -15.22 -2.36 52.06
CA LEU A 40 -15.37 -3.07 50.78
C LEU A 40 -14.02 -3.36 50.12
N SER A 41 -13.04 -2.47 50.30
CA SER A 41 -11.67 -2.67 49.82
C SER A 41 -10.97 -3.80 50.58
N GLU A 42 -11.18 -3.91 51.90
CA GLU A 42 -10.66 -5.02 52.72
C GLU A 42 -11.28 -6.37 52.32
N ASP A 43 -12.59 -6.43 52.11
CA ASP A 43 -13.24 -7.65 51.64
C ASP A 43 -12.76 -8.04 50.22
N GLY A 44 -12.58 -7.05 49.34
CA GLY A 44 -11.97 -7.25 48.02
C GLY A 44 -10.55 -7.82 48.08
N ARG A 45 -9.72 -7.34 49.02
CA ARG A 45 -8.38 -7.92 49.27
C ARG A 45 -8.46 -9.39 49.67
N LYS A 46 -9.34 -9.74 50.61
CA LYS A 46 -9.52 -11.15 51.03
C LYS A 46 -9.87 -12.06 49.85
N LEU A 47 -10.77 -11.61 48.97
CA LEU A 47 -11.11 -12.35 47.75
C LEU A 47 -9.90 -12.56 46.84
N LEU A 48 -9.12 -11.51 46.56
CA LEU A 48 -7.94 -11.63 45.70
C LEU A 48 -6.85 -12.52 46.32
N HIS A 49 -6.66 -12.46 47.63
CA HIS A 49 -5.74 -13.36 48.34
C HIS A 49 -6.20 -14.82 48.27
N ALA A 50 -7.49 -15.09 48.48
CA ALA A 50 -8.04 -16.45 48.34
C ALA A 50 -7.88 -16.99 46.91
N LEU A 51 -8.08 -16.14 45.89
CA LEU A 51 -7.79 -16.52 44.50
C LEU A 51 -6.31 -16.77 44.26
N LYS A 52 -5.41 -15.98 44.89
CA LYS A 52 -3.96 -16.16 44.77
C LYS A 52 -3.55 -17.50 45.35
N GLU A 53 -4.02 -17.84 46.54
CA GLU A 53 -3.80 -19.14 47.17
C GLU A 53 -4.32 -20.28 46.30
N ALA A 54 -5.54 -20.16 45.74
CA ALA A 54 -6.10 -21.17 44.86
C ALA A 54 -5.29 -21.33 43.56
N TYR A 55 -4.77 -20.24 43.00
CA TYR A 55 -3.93 -20.29 41.80
C TYR A 55 -2.50 -20.77 42.07
N MET A 56 -2.01 -20.77 43.31
CA MET A 56 -0.68 -21.28 43.64
C MET A 56 -0.59 -22.82 43.59
N ASP A 57 -1.71 -23.50 43.38
CA ASP A 57 -1.73 -24.95 43.15
C ASP A 57 -0.80 -25.36 42.00
N THR A 58 0.07 -26.34 42.28
CA THR A 58 1.20 -26.68 41.41
C THR A 58 0.74 -27.36 40.13
N ASP A 59 -0.30 -28.20 40.23
CA ASP A 59 -0.89 -28.89 39.09
C ASP A 59 -1.64 -27.91 38.18
N PHE A 60 -2.38 -26.97 38.77
CA PHE A 60 -3.04 -25.89 38.03
C PHE A 60 -2.05 -25.01 37.27
N GLN A 61 -0.97 -24.55 37.92
CA GLN A 61 0.05 -23.72 37.25
C GLN A 61 0.75 -24.48 36.12
N ALA A 62 1.07 -25.76 36.32
CA ALA A 62 1.65 -26.60 35.27
C ALA A 62 0.70 -26.72 34.06
N GLU A 63 -0.61 -26.83 34.29
CA GLU A 63 -1.61 -26.89 33.22
C GLU A 63 -1.72 -25.56 32.46
N VAL A 64 -1.77 -24.42 33.16
CA VAL A 64 -1.83 -23.08 32.54
C VAL A 64 -0.60 -22.82 31.66
N HIS A 65 0.60 -23.14 32.14
CA HIS A 65 1.82 -22.99 31.35
C HIS A 65 1.84 -23.89 30.12
N ARG A 66 1.38 -25.15 30.25
CA ARG A 66 1.26 -26.07 29.11
C ARG A 66 0.25 -25.56 28.08
N LEU A 67 -0.86 -24.99 28.55
CA LEU A 67 -1.86 -24.40 27.68
C LEU A 67 -1.31 -23.18 26.92
N ARG A 68 -0.54 -22.31 27.58
CA ARG A 68 0.11 -21.16 26.93
C ARG A 68 1.14 -21.60 25.90
N ALA A 69 1.96 -22.60 26.23
CA ALA A 69 2.97 -23.13 25.32
C ALA A 69 2.36 -23.76 24.06
N SER A 70 1.22 -24.44 24.19
CA SER A 70 0.52 -25.08 23.05
C SER A 70 -0.23 -24.11 22.13
N HIS A 71 -0.44 -22.86 22.55
CA HIS A 71 -1.22 -21.85 21.82
C HIS A 71 -0.50 -20.50 21.72
N SER A 72 0.84 -20.50 21.65
CA SER A 72 1.65 -19.27 21.73
C SER A 72 1.37 -18.23 20.62
N ALA A 73 0.80 -18.66 19.49
CA ALA A 73 0.48 -17.80 18.34
C ALA A 73 -1.03 -17.55 18.15
N ASP A 74 -1.90 -18.13 19.00
CA ASP A 74 -3.37 -18.05 18.87
C ASP A 74 -4.00 -17.66 20.22
N GLU A 75 -4.03 -16.35 20.47
CA GLU A 75 -4.52 -15.76 21.71
C GLU A 75 -6.00 -16.09 21.97
N LEU A 76 -6.83 -16.16 20.92
CA LEU A 76 -8.25 -16.47 21.04
C LEU A 76 -8.48 -17.91 21.51
N ARG A 77 -7.73 -18.86 20.94
CA ARG A 77 -7.81 -20.27 21.32
C ARG A 77 -7.23 -20.52 22.71
N PHE A 78 -6.19 -19.78 23.09
CA PHE A 78 -5.68 -19.76 24.46
C PHE A 78 -6.77 -19.33 25.45
N LEU A 79 -7.39 -18.16 25.25
CA LEU A 79 -8.39 -17.59 26.16
C LEU A 79 -9.65 -18.48 26.29
N THR A 80 -10.13 -19.04 25.18
CA THR A 80 -11.32 -19.91 25.17
C THR A 80 -11.08 -21.23 25.92
N THR A 81 -9.84 -21.72 25.96
CA THR A 81 -9.48 -22.94 26.70
C THR A 81 -9.13 -22.66 28.16
N LEU A 82 -8.54 -21.49 28.46
CA LEU A 82 -8.18 -21.06 29.80
C LEU A 82 -9.43 -20.85 30.70
N GLY A 83 -10.51 -20.32 30.14
CA GLY A 83 -11.74 -20.01 30.89
C GLY A 83 -12.30 -21.18 31.70
N PRO A 84 -12.62 -22.34 31.07
CA PRO A 84 -13.11 -23.52 31.78
C PRO A 84 -12.11 -24.10 32.79
N LEU A 85 -10.80 -23.97 32.53
CA LEU A 85 -9.75 -24.43 33.45
C LEU A 85 -9.72 -23.58 34.71
N ALA A 86 -9.64 -22.24 34.56
CA ALA A 86 -9.65 -21.30 35.68
C ALA A 86 -10.97 -21.36 36.47
N ALA A 87 -12.10 -21.55 35.80
CA ALA A 87 -13.42 -21.62 36.44
C ALA A 87 -13.52 -22.73 37.49
N LYS A 88 -12.85 -23.87 37.30
CA LYS A 88 -12.83 -24.98 38.28
C LYS A 88 -12.14 -24.58 39.58
N VAL A 89 -11.07 -23.80 39.49
CA VAL A 89 -10.29 -23.33 40.64
C VAL A 89 -10.97 -22.12 41.30
N GLN A 90 -11.63 -21.28 40.52
CA GLN A 90 -12.38 -20.12 41.01
C GLN A 90 -13.66 -20.50 41.76
N ALA A 91 -14.31 -21.62 41.40
CA ALA A 91 -15.65 -21.94 41.91
C ALA A 91 -15.75 -22.01 43.45
N PRO A 92 -14.85 -22.71 44.17
CA PRO A 92 -14.89 -22.77 45.63
C PRO A 92 -14.67 -21.40 46.28
N VAL A 93 -13.78 -20.58 45.69
CA VAL A 93 -13.53 -19.22 46.17
C VAL A 93 -14.76 -18.34 45.93
N PHE A 94 -15.37 -18.41 44.75
CA PHE A 94 -16.58 -17.63 44.47
C PHE A 94 -17.73 -18.00 45.38
N GLU A 95 -17.91 -19.29 45.69
CA GLU A 95 -18.88 -19.76 46.67
C GLU A 95 -18.63 -19.18 48.07
N GLN A 96 -17.37 -19.19 48.53
CA GLN A 96 -16.98 -18.62 49.83
C GLN A 96 -17.35 -17.13 49.96
N PHE A 97 -17.19 -16.35 48.90
CA PHE A 97 -17.43 -14.89 48.89
C PHE A 97 -18.82 -14.49 48.34
N GLY A 98 -19.68 -15.47 48.04
CA GLY A 98 -21.02 -15.23 47.51
C GLY A 98 -21.06 -14.63 46.09
N LEU A 99 -20.03 -14.88 45.27
CA LEU A 99 -20.04 -14.55 43.84
C LEU A 99 -20.76 -15.65 43.03
N PRO A 100 -21.48 -15.29 41.94
CA PRO A 100 -22.08 -16.28 41.05
C PRO A 100 -21.02 -17.22 40.44
N PRO A 101 -21.33 -18.51 40.20
CA PRO A 101 -20.37 -19.41 39.55
C PRO A 101 -20.13 -19.04 38.08
N GLY A 102 -18.97 -19.44 37.57
CA GLY A 102 -18.60 -19.29 36.16
C GLY A 102 -18.42 -17.84 35.71
N GLN A 103 -18.71 -17.58 34.42
CA GLN A 103 -18.40 -16.29 33.77
C GLN A 103 -19.11 -15.09 34.42
N ARG A 104 -20.30 -15.29 34.99
CA ARG A 104 -21.04 -14.22 35.69
C ARG A 104 -20.29 -13.73 36.93
N GLY A 105 -19.69 -14.63 37.71
CA GLY A 105 -18.84 -14.28 38.85
C GLY A 105 -17.57 -13.55 38.43
N VAL A 106 -16.92 -14.05 37.37
CA VAL A 106 -15.70 -13.42 36.83
C VAL A 106 -15.98 -11.98 36.41
N ILE A 107 -17.08 -11.72 35.70
CA ILE A 107 -17.47 -10.37 35.28
C ILE A 107 -17.73 -9.47 36.50
N LEU A 108 -18.53 -9.95 37.46
CA LEU A 108 -18.84 -9.18 38.67
C LEU A 108 -17.58 -8.85 39.49
N MET A 109 -16.70 -9.84 39.65
CA MET A 109 -15.39 -9.68 40.29
C MET A 109 -14.55 -8.63 39.59
N LYS A 110 -14.38 -8.73 38.26
CA LYS A 110 -13.58 -7.77 37.48
C LYS A 110 -14.08 -6.34 37.65
N MET A 111 -15.40 -6.15 37.58
CA MET A 111 -16.02 -4.83 37.76
C MET A 111 -15.81 -4.31 39.19
N GLY A 112 -15.98 -5.16 40.20
CA GLY A 112 -15.75 -4.80 41.61
C GLY A 112 -14.29 -4.43 41.87
N VAL A 113 -13.35 -5.23 41.40
CA VAL A 113 -11.90 -4.98 41.51
C VAL A 113 -11.51 -3.69 40.81
N ARG A 114 -12.01 -3.43 39.59
CA ARG A 114 -11.74 -2.16 38.88
C ARG A 114 -12.21 -0.95 39.68
N LEU A 115 -13.38 -1.03 40.31
CA LEU A 115 -13.90 0.03 41.17
C LEU A 115 -13.01 0.23 42.41
N LEU A 116 -12.59 -0.86 43.06
CA LEU A 116 -11.74 -0.80 44.24
C LEU A 116 -10.34 -0.25 43.95
N SER A 117 -9.75 -0.61 42.81
CA SER A 117 -8.44 -0.12 42.38
C SER A 117 -8.36 1.40 42.22
N MET A 118 -9.49 2.12 42.15
CA MET A 118 -9.52 3.58 42.13
C MET A 118 -9.07 4.21 43.45
N VAL A 119 -9.23 3.51 44.58
CA VAL A 119 -8.92 4.03 45.93
C VAL A 119 -7.90 3.18 46.69
N ALA A 120 -7.59 1.98 46.20
CA ALA A 120 -6.66 1.03 46.82
C ALA A 120 -5.65 0.52 45.77
N PRO A 121 -4.46 1.15 45.65
CA PRO A 121 -3.45 0.77 44.66
C PRO A 121 -2.93 -0.67 44.81
N ASP A 122 -2.88 -1.19 46.03
CA ASP A 122 -2.45 -2.56 46.34
C ASP A 122 -3.40 -3.62 45.76
N ILE A 123 -4.70 -3.31 45.65
CA ILE A 123 -5.67 -4.18 44.97
C ILE A 123 -5.38 -4.26 43.47
N LYS A 124 -4.91 -3.16 42.86
CA LYS A 124 -4.46 -3.15 41.45
C LYS A 124 -3.27 -4.09 41.27
N GLU A 125 -2.29 -4.05 42.17
CA GLU A 125 -1.11 -4.93 42.13
C GLU A 125 -1.50 -6.41 42.30
N LEU A 126 -2.35 -6.73 43.28
CA LEU A 126 -2.86 -8.09 43.49
C LEU A 126 -3.63 -8.61 42.27
N ALA A 127 -4.45 -7.77 41.64
CA ALA A 127 -5.17 -8.15 40.42
C ALA A 127 -4.21 -8.40 39.24
N GLY A 128 -3.13 -7.61 39.13
CA GLY A 128 -2.06 -7.82 38.15
C GLY A 128 -1.33 -9.14 38.34
N ASP A 129 -0.95 -9.46 39.58
CA ASP A 129 -0.30 -10.74 39.93
C ASP A 129 -1.17 -11.94 39.53
N LEU A 130 -2.46 -11.90 39.84
CA LEU A 130 -3.39 -12.99 39.48
C LEU A 130 -3.51 -13.18 37.98
N ARG A 131 -3.38 -12.11 37.18
CA ARG A 131 -3.38 -12.20 35.72
C ARG A 131 -2.12 -12.85 35.19
N GLU A 132 -0.97 -12.51 35.75
CA GLU A 132 0.30 -13.15 35.37
C GLU A 132 0.33 -14.64 35.72
N MET A 133 -0.23 -15.04 36.88
CA MET A 133 -0.43 -16.44 37.26
C MET A 133 -1.34 -17.21 36.28
N LEU A 134 -2.09 -16.50 35.44
CA LEU A 134 -2.90 -17.07 34.36
C LEU A 134 -2.25 -16.92 32.98
N CYS A 135 -0.97 -16.49 32.91
CA CYS A 135 -0.26 -16.14 31.68
C CYS A 135 -0.96 -15.04 30.85
N LEU A 136 -1.61 -14.08 31.51
CA LEU A 136 -2.24 -12.91 30.89
C LEU A 136 -1.40 -11.64 31.16
N PRO A 137 -1.46 -10.62 30.28
CA PRO A 137 -0.82 -9.32 30.55
C PRO A 137 -1.32 -8.70 31.87
N ARG A 138 -0.43 -8.07 32.65
CA ARG A 138 -0.76 -7.46 33.97
C ARG A 138 -1.94 -6.47 33.90
N GLU A 139 -2.03 -5.68 32.83
CA GLU A 139 -3.14 -4.74 32.63
C GLU A 139 -4.11 -5.27 31.56
N GLU A 140 -5.42 -5.07 31.76
CA GLU A 140 -6.41 -5.21 30.67
C GLU A 140 -6.31 -3.97 29.79
N GLU A 141 -6.21 -4.13 28.46
CA GLU A 141 -6.34 -3.01 27.55
C GLU A 141 -7.68 -2.29 27.81
N ASP A 142 -7.61 -1.02 28.22
CA ASP A 142 -8.80 -0.24 28.49
C ASP A 142 -9.57 -0.06 27.17
N ILE A 143 -10.81 -0.56 27.12
CA ILE A 143 -11.66 -0.42 25.93
C ILE A 143 -11.75 1.06 25.50
N SER A 144 -11.67 2.00 26.45
CA SER A 144 -11.60 3.44 26.15
C SER A 144 -10.31 3.84 25.42
N SER A 145 -9.15 3.28 25.77
CA SER A 145 -7.89 3.58 25.08
C SER A 145 -7.86 2.93 23.69
N THR A 146 -8.39 1.73 23.53
CA THR A 146 -8.54 1.06 22.23
C THR A 146 -9.49 1.83 21.30
N ILE A 147 -10.63 2.31 21.81
CA ILE A 147 -11.57 3.15 21.04
C ILE A 147 -10.90 4.46 20.63
N LYS A 148 -10.25 5.17 21.56
CA LYS A 148 -9.54 6.42 21.24
C LYS A 148 -8.43 6.21 20.20
N LYS A 149 -7.72 5.09 20.28
CA LYS A 149 -6.70 4.72 19.29
C LYS A 149 -7.32 4.48 17.92
N ALA A 150 -8.40 3.70 17.85
CA ALA A 150 -9.12 3.44 16.60
C ALA A 150 -9.72 4.73 15.99
N GLU A 151 -10.29 5.62 16.81
CA GLU A 151 -10.77 6.93 16.38
C GLU A 151 -9.64 7.81 15.82
N SER A 152 -8.49 7.84 16.49
CA SER A 152 -7.30 8.57 16.04
C SER A 152 -6.76 8.02 14.71
N GLU A 153 -6.66 6.69 14.57
CA GLU A 153 -6.23 6.02 13.34
C GLU A 153 -7.21 6.29 12.19
N PHE A 154 -8.52 6.26 12.46
CA PHE A 154 -9.56 6.59 11.50
C PHE A 154 -9.46 8.05 11.03
N GLN A 155 -9.30 9.01 11.96
CA GLN A 155 -9.12 10.43 11.64
C GLN A 155 -7.83 10.69 10.85
N ALA A 156 -6.77 9.93 11.11
CA ALA A 156 -5.53 10.01 10.34
C ALA A 156 -5.73 9.48 8.91
N LEU A 157 -6.44 8.37 8.74
CA LEU A 157 -6.78 7.79 7.45
C LEU A 157 -7.67 8.72 6.62
N GLU A 158 -8.71 9.28 7.23
CA GLU A 158 -9.61 10.24 6.61
C GLU A 158 -8.85 11.47 6.08
N ARG A 159 -7.94 12.03 6.88
CA ARG A 159 -7.09 13.16 6.46
C ARG A 159 -6.22 12.83 5.25
N LYS A 160 -5.62 11.63 5.22
CA LYS A 160 -4.81 11.17 4.09
C LYS A 160 -5.65 11.01 2.81
N ILE A 161 -6.85 10.46 2.93
CA ILE A 161 -7.77 10.35 1.79
C ILE A 161 -8.23 11.73 1.32
N ALA A 162 -8.45 12.67 2.24
CA ALA A 162 -8.88 14.02 1.92
C ALA A 162 -7.82 14.83 1.16
N SER A 163 -6.52 14.57 1.40
CA SER A 163 -5.43 15.23 0.68
C SER A 163 -5.25 14.72 -0.76
N ALA A 164 -5.77 13.53 -1.09
CA ALA A 164 -5.69 13.01 -2.45
C ALA A 164 -6.69 13.71 -3.38
N PRO A 165 -6.29 14.13 -4.59
CA PRO A 165 -7.21 14.72 -5.53
C PRO A 165 -8.27 13.70 -6.00
N LEU A 166 -9.42 14.22 -6.47
CA LEU A 166 -10.62 13.42 -6.73
C LEU A 166 -10.39 12.34 -7.81
N ASP A 167 -9.54 12.61 -8.78
CA ASP A 167 -9.11 11.64 -9.80
C ASP A 167 -8.32 10.48 -9.20
N VAL A 168 -7.56 10.69 -8.13
CA VAL A 168 -6.83 9.61 -7.44
C VAL A 168 -7.75 8.81 -6.52
N ARG A 169 -8.58 9.48 -5.70
CA ARG A 169 -9.43 8.78 -4.70
C ARG A 169 -10.79 8.29 -5.23
N GLY A 170 -11.31 8.87 -6.30
CA GLY A 170 -12.59 8.48 -6.92
C GLY A 170 -12.62 7.04 -7.45
N PRO A 171 -11.58 6.56 -8.16
CA PRO A 171 -11.49 5.16 -8.56
C PRO A 171 -11.46 4.19 -7.38
N LEU A 172 -10.79 4.57 -6.28
CA LEU A 172 -10.81 3.76 -5.06
C LEU A 172 -12.24 3.67 -4.49
N ALA A 173 -12.97 4.79 -4.47
CA ALA A 173 -14.37 4.82 -4.05
C ALA A 173 -15.23 3.85 -4.89
N GLU A 174 -15.13 3.90 -6.21
CA GLU A 174 -15.87 2.99 -7.10
C GLU A 174 -15.46 1.53 -6.93
N ALA A 175 -14.16 1.26 -6.70
CA ALA A 175 -13.69 -0.08 -6.40
C ALA A 175 -14.36 -0.65 -5.14
N PHE A 176 -14.74 0.22 -4.19
CA PHE A 176 -15.56 -0.10 -3.01
C PHE A 176 -17.08 0.04 -3.23
N LEU A 177 -17.55 0.19 -4.47
CA LEU A 177 -18.96 0.40 -4.83
C LEU A 177 -19.59 1.67 -4.24
N LEU A 178 -18.78 2.67 -3.93
CA LEU A 178 -19.23 4.00 -3.54
C LEU A 178 -19.35 4.90 -4.77
N PRO A 179 -20.12 6.00 -4.70
CA PRO A 179 -20.12 7.01 -5.76
C PRO A 179 -18.69 7.54 -6.00
N TYR A 180 -18.34 7.85 -7.25
CA TYR A 180 -17.02 8.41 -7.59
C TYR A 180 -16.65 9.66 -6.76
N LYS A 181 -17.66 10.46 -6.37
CA LYS A 181 -17.51 11.65 -5.54
C LYS A 181 -17.70 11.41 -4.03
N ALA A 182 -17.59 10.16 -3.57
CA ALA A 182 -17.71 9.83 -2.16
C ALA A 182 -16.79 10.69 -1.29
N SER A 183 -17.27 11.02 -0.11
CA SER A 183 -16.51 11.77 0.90
C SER A 183 -15.31 10.95 1.37
N PRO A 184 -14.23 11.60 1.84
CA PRO A 184 -13.10 10.89 2.46
C PRO A 184 -13.53 9.97 3.61
N THR A 185 -14.55 10.38 4.38
CA THR A 185 -15.12 9.61 5.48
C THR A 185 -15.77 8.31 5.00
N GLU A 186 -16.60 8.36 3.95
CA GLU A 186 -17.24 7.16 3.38
C GLU A 186 -16.19 6.17 2.83
N ILE A 187 -15.15 6.68 2.17
CA ILE A 187 -14.03 5.85 1.68
C ILE A 187 -13.28 5.23 2.87
N ALA A 188 -12.97 6.01 3.91
CA ALA A 188 -12.28 5.54 5.12
C ALA A 188 -13.06 4.40 5.81
N GLN A 189 -14.38 4.50 5.87
CA GLN A 189 -15.26 3.48 6.45
C GLN A 189 -15.27 2.17 5.64
N ALA A 190 -15.06 2.24 4.33
CA ALA A 190 -15.04 1.06 3.46
C ALA A 190 -13.72 0.28 3.50
N ILE A 191 -12.59 0.94 3.82
CA ILE A 191 -11.24 0.35 3.79
C ILE A 191 -11.08 -0.93 4.64
N PRO A 192 -11.63 -1.04 5.86
CA PRO A 192 -11.59 -2.30 6.62
C PRO A 192 -12.20 -3.50 5.86
N GLY A 193 -13.07 -3.24 4.88
CA GLY A 193 -13.66 -4.25 4.00
C GLY A 193 -12.81 -4.65 2.79
N LEU A 194 -11.57 -4.15 2.63
CA LEU A 194 -10.73 -4.38 1.43
C LEU A 194 -10.61 -5.85 1.05
N GLN A 195 -10.27 -6.73 2.00
CA GLN A 195 -10.13 -8.16 1.74
C GLN A 195 -11.45 -8.82 1.33
N LYS A 196 -12.56 -8.41 1.96
CA LYS A 196 -13.90 -8.85 1.57
C LYS A 196 -14.20 -8.41 0.13
N ARG A 197 -13.84 -7.17 -0.22
CA ARG A 197 -14.05 -6.64 -1.57
C ARG A 197 -13.21 -7.36 -2.62
N ALA A 198 -11.95 -7.68 -2.32
CA ALA A 198 -11.11 -8.50 -3.19
C ALA A 198 -11.72 -9.88 -3.47
N LYS A 199 -12.28 -10.53 -2.44
CA LYS A 199 -13.01 -11.81 -2.58
C LYS A 199 -14.23 -11.70 -3.50
N GLU A 200 -15.00 -10.62 -3.37
CA GLU A 200 -16.18 -10.37 -4.22
C GLU A 200 -15.77 -10.17 -5.69
N LEU A 201 -14.73 -9.37 -5.96
CA LEU A 201 -14.17 -9.18 -7.30
C LEU A 201 -13.67 -10.50 -7.89
N ALA A 202 -12.92 -11.27 -7.11
CA ALA A 202 -12.43 -12.58 -7.55
C ALA A 202 -13.57 -13.52 -7.92
N LYS A 203 -14.60 -13.63 -7.07
CA LYS A 203 -15.79 -14.44 -7.35
C LYS A 203 -16.51 -13.99 -8.63
N HIS A 204 -16.63 -12.69 -8.85
CA HIS A 204 -17.24 -12.13 -10.06
C HIS A 204 -16.47 -12.53 -11.32
N HIS A 205 -15.14 -12.43 -11.31
CA HIS A 205 -14.31 -12.80 -12.44
C HIS A 205 -14.25 -14.32 -12.66
N MET A 206 -14.19 -15.12 -11.59
CA MET A 206 -14.23 -16.58 -11.69
C MET A 206 -15.54 -17.08 -12.32
N ALA A 207 -16.66 -16.38 -12.11
CA ALA A 207 -17.95 -16.73 -12.72
C ALA A 207 -17.98 -16.57 -14.26
N ARG A 208 -17.00 -15.88 -14.87
CA ARG A 208 -16.88 -15.75 -16.32
C ARG A 208 -16.25 -17.00 -16.99
N GLY A 209 -15.72 -17.92 -16.20
CA GLY A 209 -15.09 -19.14 -16.68
C GLY A 209 -13.59 -18.98 -16.97
N ARG A 210 -12.86 -20.11 -16.95
CA ARG A 210 -11.39 -20.17 -17.08
C ARG A 210 -10.87 -19.46 -18.33
N ASP A 211 -11.55 -19.66 -19.45
CA ASP A 211 -11.13 -19.09 -20.73
C ASP A 211 -11.17 -17.56 -20.72
N GLU A 212 -11.95 -16.91 -19.85
CA GLU A 212 -12.00 -15.44 -19.74
C GLU A 212 -10.92 -14.87 -18.81
N ILE A 213 -10.31 -15.71 -17.95
CA ILE A 213 -9.35 -15.28 -16.93
C ILE A 213 -7.91 -15.73 -17.20
N ILE A 214 -7.71 -16.81 -17.96
CA ILE A 214 -6.39 -17.41 -18.25
C ILE A 214 -6.04 -17.24 -19.73
N GLY A 215 -4.87 -16.67 -19.98
CA GLY A 215 -4.30 -16.57 -21.32
C GLY A 215 -3.50 -15.30 -21.52
N GLU A 216 -2.96 -15.14 -22.72
CA GLU A 216 -2.21 -13.95 -23.10
C GLU A 216 -3.10 -12.70 -22.98
N GLY A 217 -2.61 -11.69 -22.26
CA GLY A 217 -3.35 -10.45 -21.99
C GLY A 217 -4.52 -10.57 -21.00
N LYS A 218 -4.70 -11.72 -20.34
CA LYS A 218 -5.75 -11.94 -19.32
C LYS A 218 -5.19 -11.81 -17.90
N LEU A 219 -6.05 -12.02 -16.89
CA LEU A 219 -5.69 -11.85 -15.48
C LEU A 219 -4.58 -12.79 -15.03
N LEU A 220 -4.57 -14.02 -15.55
CA LEU A 220 -3.62 -15.07 -15.20
C LEU A 220 -2.93 -15.64 -16.45
N GLY A 221 -1.69 -16.08 -16.29
CA GLY A 221 -0.90 -16.69 -17.36
C GLY A 221 -1.31 -18.14 -17.67
N PHE A 222 -0.85 -18.64 -18.82
CA PHE A 222 -1.13 -20.01 -19.28
C PHE A 222 -0.57 -21.10 -18.34
N ASP A 223 0.40 -20.76 -17.48
CA ASP A 223 0.95 -21.65 -16.46
C ASP A 223 -0.12 -22.16 -15.48
N LEU A 224 -1.24 -21.43 -15.34
CA LEU A 224 -2.35 -21.80 -14.48
C LEU A 224 -3.52 -22.46 -15.22
N ALA A 225 -3.40 -22.77 -16.51
CA ALA A 225 -4.49 -23.37 -17.31
C ALA A 225 -5.04 -24.68 -16.71
N HIS A 226 -4.16 -25.48 -16.10
CA HIS A 226 -4.49 -26.76 -15.47
C HIS A 226 -4.60 -26.70 -13.94
N ALA A 227 -4.57 -25.51 -13.34
CA ALA A 227 -4.73 -25.34 -11.90
C ALA A 227 -6.13 -25.79 -11.43
N SER A 228 -6.26 -26.16 -10.15
CA SER A 228 -7.57 -26.44 -9.55
C SER A 228 -8.40 -25.16 -9.42
N GLU A 229 -9.72 -25.27 -9.33
CA GLU A 229 -10.61 -24.12 -9.10
C GLU A 229 -10.25 -23.38 -7.81
N GLU A 230 -9.86 -24.11 -6.77
CA GLU A 230 -9.47 -23.54 -5.47
C GLU A 230 -8.20 -22.70 -5.61
N LEU A 231 -7.18 -23.20 -6.32
CA LEU A 231 -5.94 -22.49 -6.54
C LEU A 231 -6.16 -21.26 -7.44
N LEU A 232 -7.01 -21.37 -8.47
CA LEU A 232 -7.37 -20.23 -9.31
C LEU A 232 -8.09 -19.15 -8.50
N GLN A 233 -9.08 -19.53 -7.70
CA GLN A 233 -9.80 -18.60 -6.82
C GLN A 233 -8.86 -17.89 -5.86
N GLU A 234 -7.89 -18.59 -5.26
CA GLU A 234 -6.86 -18.01 -4.40
C GLU A 234 -5.98 -17.00 -5.16
N LYS A 235 -5.49 -17.37 -6.35
CA LYS A 235 -4.62 -16.50 -7.17
C LYS A 235 -5.35 -15.24 -7.66
N VAL A 236 -6.59 -15.37 -8.10
CA VAL A 236 -7.40 -14.22 -8.51
C VAL A 236 -7.73 -13.33 -7.32
N GLN A 237 -8.02 -13.89 -6.14
CA GLN A 237 -8.23 -13.11 -4.93
C GLN A 237 -6.97 -12.32 -4.54
N ASP A 238 -5.81 -12.96 -4.50
CA ASP A 238 -4.53 -12.30 -4.21
C ASP A 238 -4.22 -11.17 -5.20
N LEU A 239 -4.51 -11.39 -6.50
CA LEU A 239 -4.39 -10.36 -7.53
C LEU A 239 -5.26 -9.13 -7.20
N PHE A 240 -6.54 -9.32 -6.87
CA PHE A 240 -7.43 -8.20 -6.53
C PHE A 240 -7.10 -7.55 -5.18
N GLU A 241 -6.61 -8.31 -4.20
CA GLU A 241 -6.14 -7.75 -2.93
C GLU A 241 -4.94 -6.84 -3.16
N ARG A 242 -3.93 -7.29 -3.90
CA ARG A 242 -2.78 -6.47 -4.29
C ARG A 242 -3.18 -5.25 -5.11
N TYR A 243 -4.13 -5.41 -6.03
CA TYR A 243 -4.68 -4.32 -6.83
C TYR A 243 -5.32 -3.23 -5.94
N LEU A 244 -6.23 -3.61 -5.04
CA LEU A 244 -6.90 -2.67 -4.12
C LEU A 244 -5.91 -2.04 -3.14
N GLN A 245 -4.95 -2.79 -2.63
CA GLN A 245 -3.88 -2.26 -1.76
C GLN A 245 -3.03 -1.23 -2.50
N LYS A 246 -2.71 -1.45 -3.78
CA LYS A 246 -1.98 -0.50 -4.61
C LYS A 246 -2.78 0.78 -4.84
N MET A 247 -4.08 0.67 -5.10
CA MET A 247 -4.96 1.85 -5.19
C MET A 247 -5.02 2.62 -3.87
N LEU A 248 -5.20 1.90 -2.76
CA LEU A 248 -5.22 2.51 -1.43
C LEU A 248 -3.90 3.23 -1.14
N SER A 249 -2.76 2.59 -1.36
CA SER A 249 -1.43 3.18 -1.16
C SER A 249 -1.26 4.48 -1.94
N ARG A 250 -1.76 4.57 -3.18
CA ARG A 250 -1.72 5.83 -3.96
C ARG A 250 -2.54 6.96 -3.35
N VAL A 251 -3.64 6.61 -2.70
CA VAL A 251 -4.50 7.59 -2.03
C VAL A 251 -3.90 8.04 -0.70
N ILE A 252 -3.29 7.13 0.07
CA ILE A 252 -2.86 7.42 1.44
C ILE A 252 -1.38 7.75 1.59
N THR A 253 -0.59 7.60 0.52
CA THR A 253 0.81 8.03 0.46
C THR A 253 0.86 9.39 -0.23
N PRO A 254 1.07 10.49 0.51
CA PRO A 254 1.16 11.83 -0.06
C PRO A 254 2.28 11.92 -1.11
N LEU A 255 2.03 12.61 -2.23
CA LEU A 255 3.00 12.74 -3.32
C LEU A 255 4.33 13.38 -2.85
N ASP A 256 4.26 14.35 -1.95
CA ASP A 256 5.40 15.02 -1.32
C ASP A 256 6.24 14.09 -0.42
N SER A 257 5.71 12.94 0.00
CA SER A 257 6.48 11.98 0.82
C SER A 257 7.57 11.23 0.04
N PHE A 258 7.50 11.22 -1.29
CA PHE A 258 8.50 10.58 -2.16
C PHE A 258 8.98 11.48 -3.31
N THR A 259 8.41 12.67 -3.47
CA THR A 259 8.83 13.63 -4.50
C THR A 259 9.21 14.98 -3.93
N ARG A 260 10.07 15.67 -4.66
CA ARG A 260 10.53 17.02 -4.34
C ARG A 260 10.08 18.02 -5.41
N PRO A 261 9.96 19.31 -5.07
CA PRO A 261 9.78 20.37 -6.06
C PRO A 261 10.87 20.31 -7.14
N ALA A 262 10.50 20.59 -8.39
CA ALA A 262 11.47 20.62 -9.49
C ALA A 262 12.64 21.57 -9.23
N ALA A 263 12.37 22.72 -8.62
CA ALA A 263 13.37 23.76 -8.32
C ALA A 263 14.56 23.28 -7.46
N ASP A 264 14.37 22.23 -6.64
CA ASP A 264 15.43 21.63 -5.82
C ASP A 264 16.55 20.99 -6.67
N PHE A 265 16.30 20.74 -7.96
CA PHE A 265 17.22 20.10 -8.89
C PHE A 265 17.71 21.05 -10.00
N SER A 266 17.43 22.34 -9.89
CA SER A 266 17.82 23.33 -10.91
C SER A 266 19.30 23.23 -11.28
N CYS A 267 19.60 23.24 -12.58
CA CYS A 267 20.97 23.22 -13.07
C CYS A 267 21.11 24.03 -14.36
N SER A 268 22.27 24.68 -14.54
CA SER A 268 22.51 25.57 -15.68
C SER A 268 22.46 24.84 -17.02
N TRP A 269 22.93 23.58 -17.07
CA TRP A 269 22.87 22.78 -18.28
C TRP A 269 21.43 22.60 -18.79
N ALA A 270 20.47 22.35 -17.89
CA ALA A 270 19.08 22.20 -18.29
C ALA A 270 18.47 23.53 -18.73
N GLN A 271 18.81 24.63 -18.04
CA GLN A 271 18.35 25.98 -18.36
C GLN A 271 18.86 26.46 -19.74
N GLU A 272 20.09 26.13 -20.10
CA GLU A 272 20.67 26.46 -21.41
C GLU A 272 20.08 25.61 -22.54
N LEU A 273 19.60 24.40 -22.22
CA LEU A 273 19.12 23.43 -23.20
C LEU A 273 17.64 23.62 -23.56
N VAL A 274 16.80 23.98 -22.59
CA VAL A 274 15.36 24.14 -22.81
C VAL A 274 15.07 25.48 -23.47
N SER A 275 14.55 25.43 -24.70
CA SER A 275 14.20 26.60 -25.49
C SER A 275 12.68 26.79 -25.62
N HIS A 276 12.28 27.89 -26.26
CA HIS A 276 10.89 28.14 -26.64
C HIS A 276 10.25 27.02 -27.46
N GLU A 277 11.00 26.46 -28.40
CA GLU A 277 10.52 25.38 -29.27
C GLU A 277 10.16 24.14 -28.43
N VAL A 278 10.97 23.82 -27.41
CA VAL A 278 10.72 22.68 -26.51
C VAL A 278 9.39 22.83 -25.76
N ILE A 279 9.11 24.03 -25.24
CA ILE A 279 7.87 24.27 -24.49
C ILE A 279 6.66 24.31 -25.43
N GLN A 280 6.80 24.89 -26.62
CA GLN A 280 5.74 24.86 -27.62
C GLN A 280 5.41 23.44 -28.07
N ASP A 281 6.42 22.59 -28.25
CA ASP A 281 6.25 21.19 -28.65
C ASP A 281 5.57 20.34 -27.55
N LEU A 282 5.84 20.64 -26.27
CA LEU A 282 5.24 19.93 -25.14
C LEU A 282 3.85 20.42 -24.75
N TRP A 283 3.64 21.75 -24.69
CA TRP A 283 2.43 22.37 -24.12
C TRP A 283 1.85 23.53 -24.94
N GLY A 284 2.47 23.88 -26.07
CA GLY A 284 2.00 24.95 -26.95
C GLY A 284 0.88 24.53 -27.90
N SER A 285 0.60 25.44 -28.85
CA SER A 285 -0.42 25.25 -29.89
C SER A 285 0.21 25.10 -31.28
N GLY A 286 1.01 24.03 -31.46
CA GLY A 286 1.61 23.60 -32.75
C GLY A 286 3.15 23.65 -32.74
N LYS A 287 3.87 22.64 -33.23
CA LYS A 287 3.94 22.17 -34.63
C LYS A 287 3.90 20.64 -34.82
N HIS A 288 3.74 20.29 -36.10
CA HIS A 288 3.63 18.99 -36.74
C HIS A 288 5.02 18.36 -36.97
N PHE A 289 5.20 17.08 -36.63
CA PHE A 289 6.24 16.30 -37.31
C PHE A 289 5.99 16.40 -38.81
N GLU A 290 7.05 16.55 -39.65
CA GLU A 290 6.91 16.82 -41.10
C GLU A 290 5.94 15.84 -41.81
N ASP A 291 5.77 14.62 -41.27
CA ASP A 291 4.84 13.59 -41.77
C ASP A 291 3.59 13.33 -40.88
N LEU A 292 3.52 13.86 -39.65
CA LEU A 292 2.45 13.58 -38.68
C LEU A 292 2.03 14.82 -37.90
N SER A 293 1.08 15.57 -38.48
CA SER A 293 0.51 16.77 -37.86
C SER A 293 -0.19 16.56 -36.53
N ASP A 294 -0.72 15.36 -36.31
CA ASP A 294 -1.57 15.09 -35.15
C ASP A 294 -0.77 14.67 -33.91
N LEU A 295 0.55 14.49 -34.05
CA LEU A 295 1.43 14.10 -32.95
C LEU A 295 1.92 15.36 -32.23
N SER A 296 1.35 15.62 -31.05
CA SER A 296 1.66 16.78 -30.20
C SER A 296 2.12 16.34 -28.81
N GLY A 297 2.83 17.21 -28.09
CA GLY A 297 3.29 16.89 -26.75
C GLY A 297 4.55 16.05 -26.72
N VAL A 298 5.43 16.22 -27.71
CA VAL A 298 6.70 15.51 -27.85
C VAL A 298 7.76 16.51 -28.25
N ALA A 299 8.83 16.63 -27.47
CA ALA A 299 10.01 17.43 -27.80
C ALA A 299 11.24 16.53 -27.96
N ILE A 300 12.08 16.85 -28.93
CA ILE A 300 13.31 16.11 -29.22
C ILE A 300 14.47 17.09 -29.22
N LEU A 301 15.53 16.74 -28.51
CA LEU A 301 16.76 17.50 -28.45
C LEU A 301 17.92 16.58 -28.82
N ASP A 302 18.73 16.99 -29.78
CA ASP A 302 19.90 16.24 -30.23
C ASP A 302 21.19 16.86 -29.69
N HIS A 303 22.25 16.04 -29.64
CA HIS A 303 23.59 16.48 -29.25
C HIS A 303 23.65 17.16 -27.86
N THR A 304 22.81 16.71 -26.93
CA THR A 304 22.63 17.35 -25.61
C THR A 304 23.77 17.05 -24.63
N VAL A 305 24.55 16.00 -24.91
CA VAL A 305 25.61 15.47 -24.05
C VAL A 305 26.84 15.17 -24.90
N THR A 306 28.03 15.43 -24.36
CA THR A 306 29.30 15.14 -25.05
C THR A 306 29.52 13.63 -25.24
N ALA A 307 30.12 13.26 -26.37
CA ALA A 307 30.45 11.86 -26.66
C ALA A 307 31.37 11.22 -25.59
N GLU A 308 32.27 12.01 -24.99
CA GLU A 308 33.12 11.56 -23.90
C GLU A 308 32.31 11.14 -22.65
N LEU A 309 31.35 11.96 -22.24
CA LEU A 309 30.53 11.66 -21.06
C LEU A 309 29.64 10.43 -21.32
N ILE A 310 29.07 10.29 -22.51
CA ILE A 310 28.29 9.10 -22.88
C ILE A 310 29.16 7.85 -22.89
N SER A 311 30.36 7.92 -23.46
CA SER A 311 31.28 6.78 -23.48
C SER A 311 31.60 6.28 -22.06
N ARG A 312 31.90 7.20 -21.13
CA ARG A 312 32.12 6.86 -19.71
C ARG A 312 30.87 6.27 -19.06
N ALA A 313 29.70 6.87 -19.28
CA ALA A 313 28.44 6.37 -18.72
C ALA A 313 28.09 4.95 -19.21
N ARG A 314 28.35 4.64 -20.49
CA ARG A 314 28.16 3.28 -21.02
C ARG A 314 29.10 2.26 -20.40
N LEU A 315 30.36 2.64 -20.15
CA LEU A 315 31.31 1.77 -19.44
C LEU A 315 30.81 1.47 -18.02
N GLU A 316 30.30 2.48 -17.32
CA GLU A 316 29.71 2.31 -15.99
C GLU A 316 28.45 1.41 -16.03
N LEU A 317 27.56 1.56 -17.02
CA LEU A 317 26.41 0.66 -17.20
C LEU A 317 26.82 -0.78 -17.47
N ALA A 318 27.85 -0.98 -18.29
CA ALA A 318 28.40 -2.31 -18.55
C ALA A 318 29.00 -2.93 -17.26
N GLN A 319 29.61 -2.13 -16.40
CA GLN A 319 30.11 -2.59 -15.10
C GLN A 319 28.98 -3.00 -14.15
N LEU A 320 27.91 -2.20 -14.05
CA LEU A 320 26.72 -2.55 -13.27
C LEU A 320 26.07 -3.84 -13.78
N GLU A 321 26.04 -4.02 -15.09
CA GLU A 321 25.54 -5.25 -15.72
C GLU A 321 26.42 -6.46 -15.40
N LEU A 322 27.74 -6.33 -15.51
CA LEU A 322 28.69 -7.39 -15.14
C LEU A 322 28.62 -7.74 -13.64
N ALA A 323 28.28 -6.76 -12.79
CA ALA A 323 28.07 -6.96 -11.36
C ALA A 323 26.72 -7.63 -11.03
N GLY A 324 25.83 -7.82 -12.02
CA GLY A 324 24.52 -8.43 -11.84
C GLY A 324 23.46 -7.49 -11.26
N GLU A 325 23.71 -6.18 -11.26
CA GLU A 325 22.78 -5.17 -10.74
C GLU A 325 21.66 -4.83 -11.75
N VAL A 326 21.90 -5.12 -13.04
CA VAL A 326 20.93 -4.93 -14.12
C VAL A 326 20.04 -6.16 -14.21
N THR A 327 18.78 -6.01 -13.81
CA THR A 327 17.84 -7.12 -13.62
C THR A 327 16.78 -7.16 -14.71
N ALA A 328 16.31 -8.36 -15.06
CA ALA A 328 15.28 -8.54 -16.07
C ALA A 328 13.95 -7.93 -15.65
N SER A 329 13.26 -7.31 -16.61
CA SER A 329 11.88 -6.87 -16.49
C SER A 329 10.97 -8.03 -16.13
N LYS A 330 10.00 -7.78 -15.24
CA LYS A 330 8.95 -8.73 -14.89
C LYS A 330 7.62 -8.41 -15.58
N ASP A 331 7.58 -7.33 -16.35
CA ASP A 331 6.36 -6.87 -16.99
C ASP A 331 6.19 -7.58 -18.35
N PRO A 332 5.04 -8.23 -18.58
CA PRO A 332 4.81 -9.03 -19.79
C PRO A 332 4.75 -8.19 -21.07
N CYS A 333 4.55 -6.88 -20.96
CA CYS A 333 4.58 -5.94 -22.09
C CYS A 333 5.98 -5.42 -22.42
N ASN A 334 6.98 -5.69 -21.58
CA ASN A 334 8.35 -5.22 -21.72
C ASN A 334 9.31 -6.42 -21.75
N VAL A 335 9.16 -7.23 -22.80
CA VAL A 335 9.75 -8.57 -22.94
C VAL A 335 11.25 -8.46 -23.19
N GLY A 336 12.04 -9.23 -22.44
CA GLY A 336 13.49 -9.34 -22.64
C GLY A 336 14.31 -8.11 -22.22
N ALA A 337 13.66 -7.01 -21.81
CA ALA A 337 14.35 -5.83 -21.30
C ALA A 337 14.96 -6.10 -19.93
N CYS A 338 16.09 -5.46 -19.65
CA CYS A 338 16.66 -5.40 -18.32
C CYS A 338 16.80 -3.95 -17.85
N SER A 339 16.86 -3.72 -16.55
CA SER A 339 16.98 -2.38 -15.99
C SER A 339 17.67 -2.36 -14.63
N VAL A 340 18.19 -1.19 -14.27
CA VAL A 340 18.68 -0.86 -12.93
C VAL A 340 18.14 0.51 -12.53
N TRP A 341 17.78 0.66 -11.27
CA TRP A 341 17.37 1.94 -10.70
C TRP A 341 18.57 2.66 -10.11
N LEU A 342 18.76 3.91 -10.52
CA LEU A 342 19.76 4.82 -9.99
C LEU A 342 19.06 5.72 -8.97
N HIS A 343 19.50 5.65 -7.71
CA HIS A 343 18.84 6.31 -6.58
C HIS A 343 19.59 7.59 -6.20
N LEU A 344 18.87 8.73 -6.14
CA LEU A 344 19.44 10.05 -5.87
C LEU A 344 18.71 10.81 -4.76
N ASP A 345 17.94 10.11 -3.92
CA ASP A 345 17.17 10.76 -2.84
C ASP A 345 18.09 11.26 -1.72
N SER A 346 18.97 10.40 -1.22
CA SER A 346 19.94 10.74 -0.17
C SER A 346 21.36 10.97 -0.71
N THR A 347 22.18 11.70 0.07
CA THR A 347 23.61 11.87 -0.24
C THR A 347 24.34 10.53 -0.33
N GLU A 348 23.97 9.56 0.52
CA GLU A 348 24.58 8.22 0.52
C GLU A 348 24.23 7.44 -0.75
N GLU A 349 22.98 7.46 -1.18
CA GLU A 349 22.56 6.83 -2.44
C GLU A 349 23.23 7.49 -3.65
N ARG A 350 23.29 8.83 -3.69
CA ARG A 350 24.00 9.57 -4.74
C ARG A 350 25.46 9.18 -4.85
N GLN A 351 26.13 8.92 -3.73
CA GLN A 351 27.54 8.49 -3.75
C GLN A 351 27.72 7.08 -4.33
N LYS A 352 26.70 6.21 -4.24
CA LYS A 352 26.71 4.86 -4.82
C LYS A 352 26.52 4.88 -6.33
N VAL A 353 25.86 5.90 -6.89
CA VAL A 353 25.72 6.05 -8.34
C VAL A 353 27.09 6.35 -8.98
N PRO A 354 27.51 5.58 -10.01
CA PRO A 354 28.77 5.81 -10.70
C PRO A 354 28.92 7.25 -11.23
N PRO A 355 30.14 7.82 -11.27
CA PRO A 355 30.32 9.26 -11.51
C PRO A 355 29.75 9.81 -12.81
N ALA A 356 29.93 9.15 -13.96
CA ALA A 356 29.40 9.63 -15.23
C ALA A 356 27.87 9.48 -15.28
N LEU A 357 27.32 8.40 -14.76
CA LEU A 357 25.88 8.21 -14.61
C LEU A 357 25.26 9.23 -13.67
N ARG A 358 25.91 9.56 -12.56
CA ARG A 358 25.46 10.59 -11.63
C ARG A 358 25.40 11.97 -12.30
N ASP A 359 26.42 12.34 -13.07
CA ASP A 359 26.44 13.61 -13.84
C ASP A 359 25.24 13.67 -14.81
N LEU A 360 24.97 12.59 -15.55
CA LEU A 360 23.78 12.51 -16.42
C LEU A 360 22.47 12.58 -15.62
N CYS A 361 22.38 11.89 -14.48
CA CYS A 361 21.20 11.93 -13.64
C CYS A 361 20.92 13.34 -13.11
N ASP A 362 21.94 14.04 -12.60
CA ASP A 362 21.79 15.40 -12.10
C ASP A 362 21.34 16.39 -13.19
N ARG A 363 21.84 16.20 -14.43
CA ARG A 363 21.38 16.94 -15.62
C ARG A 363 19.91 16.68 -15.92
N LEU A 364 19.50 15.41 -15.97
CA LEU A 364 18.12 15.02 -16.26
C LEU A 364 17.14 15.50 -15.19
N LEU A 365 17.53 15.42 -13.91
CA LEU A 365 16.72 15.89 -12.79
C LEU A 365 16.47 17.40 -12.82
N GLY A 366 17.32 18.19 -13.49
CA GLY A 366 17.16 19.63 -13.65
C GLY A 366 16.23 20.06 -14.80
N LEU A 367 15.93 19.16 -15.75
CA LEU A 367 15.03 19.48 -16.88
C LEU A 367 13.63 19.92 -16.45
N PRO A 368 12.96 19.29 -15.45
CA PRO A 368 11.66 19.72 -14.98
C PRO A 368 11.61 21.19 -14.53
N ASP A 369 12.65 21.68 -13.85
CA ASP A 369 12.70 23.09 -13.42
C ASP A 369 12.93 24.04 -14.60
N ALA A 370 13.82 23.67 -15.53
CA ALA A 370 14.05 24.43 -16.74
C ALA A 370 12.78 24.53 -17.61
N LEU A 371 12.04 23.43 -17.75
CA LEU A 371 10.74 23.39 -18.42
C LEU A 371 9.73 24.35 -17.78
N LEU A 372 9.59 24.29 -16.44
CA LEU A 372 8.68 25.19 -15.72
C LEU A 372 9.10 26.65 -15.81
N SER A 373 10.40 26.94 -15.80
CA SER A 373 10.94 28.29 -15.92
C SER A 373 10.64 28.88 -17.30
N GLN A 374 10.97 28.15 -18.37
CA GLN A 374 10.71 28.60 -19.73
C GLN A 374 9.20 28.74 -20.01
N ALA A 375 8.36 27.84 -19.50
CA ALA A 375 6.90 27.96 -19.64
C ALA A 375 6.34 29.22 -18.95
N ARG A 376 6.89 29.61 -17.78
CA ARG A 376 6.51 30.86 -17.10
C ARG A 376 6.91 32.09 -17.91
N ASP A 377 8.12 32.12 -18.43
CA ASP A 377 8.63 33.25 -19.22
C ASP A 377 7.80 33.49 -20.48
N GLU A 378 7.23 32.42 -21.04
CA GLU A 378 6.40 32.46 -22.24
C GLU A 378 4.90 32.56 -21.97
N SER A 379 4.49 32.59 -20.70
CA SER A 379 3.08 32.57 -20.30
C SER A 379 2.30 31.36 -20.85
N LEU A 380 2.98 30.22 -21.04
CA LEU A 380 2.36 28.96 -21.45
C LEU A 380 1.86 28.20 -20.22
N GLN A 381 0.69 27.59 -20.36
CA GLN A 381 0.08 26.80 -19.29
C GLN A 381 0.74 25.41 -19.22
N ALA A 382 1.72 25.25 -18.33
CA ALA A 382 2.31 23.96 -17.98
C ALA A 382 1.72 23.41 -16.66
N PRO A 383 1.64 22.09 -16.49
CA PRO A 383 1.30 21.49 -15.20
C PRO A 383 2.39 21.81 -14.16
N GLN A 384 2.03 21.87 -12.88
CA GLN A 384 3.04 21.87 -11.82
C GLN A 384 3.75 20.53 -11.82
N LEU A 385 5.08 20.55 -11.75
CA LEU A 385 5.91 19.34 -11.86
C LEU A 385 6.63 19.03 -10.55
N ARG A 386 6.63 17.75 -10.20
CA ARG A 386 7.38 17.17 -9.07
C ARG A 386 8.28 16.06 -9.55
N VAL A 387 9.41 15.92 -8.86
CA VAL A 387 10.48 15.00 -9.23
C VAL A 387 10.63 13.93 -8.17
N HIS A 388 10.51 12.68 -8.58
CA HIS A 388 10.97 11.54 -7.81
C HIS A 388 12.45 11.32 -8.16
N PRO A 389 13.39 11.42 -7.21
CA PRO A 389 14.83 11.46 -7.49
C PRO A 389 15.41 10.07 -7.80
N HIS A 390 14.78 9.34 -8.71
CA HIS A 390 15.19 8.02 -9.17
C HIS A 390 15.07 7.97 -10.69
N ILE A 391 16.14 7.49 -11.33
CA ILE A 391 16.22 7.34 -12.79
C ILE A 391 16.40 5.86 -13.11
N MET A 392 15.63 5.36 -14.07
CA MET A 392 15.78 3.99 -14.53
C MET A 392 16.73 3.96 -15.73
N ALA A 393 17.82 3.21 -15.62
CA ALA A 393 18.62 2.84 -16.78
C ALA A 393 18.11 1.50 -17.33
N ALA A 394 17.66 1.50 -18.57
CA ALA A 394 17.10 0.30 -19.22
C ALA A 394 17.94 -0.13 -20.42
N THR A 395 18.09 -1.44 -20.59
CA THR A 395 18.74 -2.05 -21.74
C THR A 395 17.86 -3.06 -22.47
N TYR A 396 17.98 -3.04 -23.80
CA TYR A 396 17.29 -3.94 -24.72
C TYR A 396 18.34 -4.58 -25.63
N ARG A 397 18.27 -5.89 -25.81
CA ARG A 397 19.11 -6.68 -26.72
C ARG A 397 18.26 -7.26 -27.86
N PRO A 398 18.86 -7.86 -28.90
CA PRO A 398 18.11 -8.67 -29.85
C PRO A 398 17.15 -9.64 -29.15
N GLY A 399 15.90 -9.68 -29.60
CA GLY A 399 14.79 -10.39 -28.97
C GLY A 399 14.04 -9.64 -27.86
N ALA A 400 14.47 -8.43 -27.48
CA ALA A 400 13.76 -7.60 -26.51
C ALA A 400 12.97 -6.47 -27.19
N GLU A 401 11.76 -6.21 -26.71
CA GLU A 401 10.92 -5.11 -27.19
C GLU A 401 9.99 -4.60 -26.10
N TYR A 402 9.43 -3.41 -26.31
CA TYR A 402 8.37 -2.88 -25.46
C TYR A 402 7.12 -2.66 -26.32
N HIS A 403 6.07 -3.42 -26.03
CA HIS A 403 4.78 -3.29 -26.70
C HIS A 403 4.17 -1.89 -26.52
N CYS A 404 3.25 -1.55 -27.43
CA CYS A 404 2.56 -0.26 -27.44
C CYS A 404 1.83 0.02 -26.13
N HIS A 405 2.15 1.14 -25.48
CA HIS A 405 1.55 1.57 -24.22
C HIS A 405 1.57 3.10 -24.04
N LYS A 406 0.93 3.58 -22.97
CA LYS A 406 1.17 4.90 -22.40
C LYS A 406 1.85 4.75 -21.04
N ASP A 407 2.62 5.75 -20.65
CA ASP A 407 3.23 5.78 -19.31
C ASP A 407 2.22 6.10 -18.22
N SER A 408 1.10 6.75 -18.57
CA SER A 408 -0.07 6.97 -17.71
C SER A 408 -1.35 6.85 -18.54
N TYR A 409 -2.24 5.96 -18.14
CA TYR A 409 -3.48 5.67 -18.89
C TYR A 409 -4.61 6.62 -18.53
N SER A 410 -4.82 6.85 -17.24
CA SER A 410 -5.98 7.57 -16.72
C SER A 410 -5.60 8.72 -15.78
N GLY A 411 -4.32 8.88 -15.46
CA GLY A 411 -3.85 9.78 -14.38
C GLY A 411 -4.17 9.26 -12.98
N THR A 412 -5.00 8.22 -12.89
CA THR A 412 -5.37 7.51 -11.67
C THR A 412 -4.53 6.25 -11.48
N ASP A 413 -3.99 5.73 -12.59
CA ASP A 413 -3.06 4.63 -12.64
C ASP A 413 -1.65 5.02 -12.20
N ASN A 414 -1.28 6.29 -12.28
CA ASN A 414 -0.11 6.91 -11.67
C ASN A 414 -0.14 8.43 -11.93
N GLN A 415 0.71 9.18 -11.23
CA GLN A 415 0.78 10.64 -11.34
C GLN A 415 1.77 11.15 -12.40
N ARG A 416 2.28 10.29 -13.29
CA ARG A 416 3.25 10.70 -14.32
C ARG A 416 2.59 11.67 -15.29
N SER A 417 3.34 12.72 -15.62
CA SER A 417 2.91 13.84 -16.47
C SER A 417 3.81 13.96 -17.69
N VAL A 418 5.13 13.91 -17.49
CA VAL A 418 6.13 13.97 -18.56
C VAL A 418 7.13 12.83 -18.38
N THR A 419 7.40 12.12 -19.46
CA THR A 419 8.50 11.14 -19.54
C THR A 419 9.66 11.79 -20.26
N ILE A 420 10.87 11.65 -19.71
CA ILE A 420 12.11 12.15 -20.27
C ILE A 420 13.06 10.98 -20.47
N LEU A 421 13.49 10.78 -21.71
CA LEU A 421 14.44 9.75 -22.12
C LEU A 421 15.77 10.39 -22.55
N LEU A 422 16.90 9.84 -22.14
CA LEU A 422 18.23 10.13 -22.70
C LEU A 422 18.84 8.85 -23.28
N TYR A 423 19.22 8.91 -24.54
CA TYR A 423 19.83 7.79 -25.25
C TYR A 423 21.36 7.83 -25.22
N LEU A 424 21.96 6.64 -25.14
CA LEU A 424 23.41 6.46 -24.96
C LEU A 424 24.02 5.57 -26.06
N ASN A 425 23.42 5.51 -27.25
CA ASN A 425 23.74 4.47 -28.23
C ASN A 425 24.50 5.00 -29.44
N ASP A 426 25.61 4.37 -29.78
CA ASP A 426 26.22 4.54 -31.10
C ASP A 426 25.33 3.81 -32.11
N TRP A 427 24.49 4.57 -32.81
CA TRP A 427 23.39 4.05 -33.61
C TRP A 427 23.40 4.65 -35.01
N GLN A 428 22.93 3.87 -35.98
CA GLN A 428 22.57 4.36 -37.30
C GLN A 428 21.09 4.09 -37.57
N PRO A 429 20.39 4.92 -38.36
CA PRO A 429 19.04 4.60 -38.81
C PRO A 429 18.99 3.20 -39.44
N GLY A 430 18.07 2.35 -38.95
CA GLY A 430 17.91 0.97 -39.42
C GLY A 430 18.58 -0.10 -38.56
N ASP A 431 19.28 0.24 -37.47
CA ASP A 431 19.79 -0.72 -36.47
C ASP A 431 18.66 -1.28 -35.55
N GLY A 432 17.41 -0.90 -35.77
CA GLY A 432 16.27 -1.27 -34.93
C GLY A 432 16.19 -0.39 -33.69
N GLY A 433 15.50 -0.85 -32.63
CA GLY A 433 15.54 -0.18 -31.33
C GLY A 433 14.85 1.18 -31.27
N GLU A 434 14.15 1.57 -32.34
CA GLU A 434 13.50 2.87 -32.44
C GLU A 434 12.39 3.00 -31.38
N LEU A 435 12.26 4.20 -30.83
CA LEU A 435 11.06 4.59 -30.10
C LEU A 435 9.99 4.95 -31.13
N ARG A 436 8.98 4.09 -31.25
CA ARG A 436 7.83 4.32 -32.12
C ARG A 436 6.79 5.13 -31.37
N LEU A 437 6.41 6.28 -31.90
CA LEU A 437 5.34 7.12 -31.38
C LEU A 437 4.12 7.03 -32.30
N PHE A 438 2.95 6.72 -31.75
CA PHE A 438 1.73 6.53 -32.54
C PHE A 438 0.86 7.79 -32.50
N ALA A 439 0.28 8.14 -33.65
CA ALA A 439 -0.74 9.16 -33.71
C ALA A 439 -2.03 8.67 -33.01
N PRO A 440 -2.85 9.59 -32.48
CA PRO A 440 -4.17 9.23 -31.98
C PRO A 440 -5.06 8.74 -33.14
N ALA A 441 -5.89 7.73 -32.87
CA ALA A 441 -6.87 7.24 -33.84
C ALA A 441 -7.85 8.35 -34.25
N LYS A 442 -8.06 8.52 -35.57
CA LYS A 442 -8.99 9.52 -36.13
C LYS A 442 -10.45 9.28 -35.72
N ASN A 443 -10.83 8.06 -35.33
CA ASN A 443 -12.20 7.70 -34.97
C ASN A 443 -12.24 6.67 -33.81
N PRO A 444 -12.10 7.12 -32.54
CA PRO A 444 -11.92 6.25 -31.38
C PRO A 444 -13.06 5.24 -31.14
N ALA A 445 -14.29 5.60 -31.52
CA ALA A 445 -15.48 4.77 -31.32
C ALA A 445 -15.54 3.55 -32.27
N ALA A 446 -14.91 3.63 -33.45
CA ALA A 446 -14.90 2.54 -34.42
C ALA A 446 -13.79 1.51 -34.15
N THR A 447 -12.67 1.92 -33.54
CA THR A 447 -11.57 1.00 -33.17
C THR A 447 -11.89 0.20 -31.90
N ALA A 448 -12.66 0.75 -30.96
CA ALA A 448 -13.08 0.04 -29.75
C ALA A 448 -13.99 -1.18 -30.04
N THR A 449 -14.70 -1.19 -31.19
CA THR A 449 -15.56 -2.31 -31.59
C THR A 449 -14.80 -3.45 -32.28
N ALA A 450 -13.57 -3.22 -32.77
CA ALA A 450 -12.73 -4.25 -33.38
C ALA A 450 -11.87 -5.03 -32.37
N LEU A 451 -11.60 -4.45 -31.19
CA LEU A 451 -10.70 -5.03 -30.16
C LEU A 451 -11.41 -5.87 -29.08
N GLY A 452 -12.70 -6.19 -29.26
CA GLY A 452 -13.45 -7.03 -28.34
C GLY A 452 -13.94 -6.25 -27.12
N SER A 453 -15.24 -6.33 -26.86
CA SER A 453 -15.92 -5.68 -25.74
C SER A 453 -15.55 -6.33 -24.39
N SER A 454 -14.38 -6.01 -23.85
CA SER A 454 -14.07 -6.19 -22.42
C SER A 454 -14.32 -4.88 -21.70
N GLY A 455 -15.39 -4.84 -20.91
CA GLY A 455 -15.82 -3.65 -20.18
C GLY A 455 -14.75 -3.18 -19.19
N LEU A 456 -14.10 -2.07 -19.51
CA LEU A 456 -13.48 -1.08 -18.61
C LEU A 456 -12.91 0.13 -19.38
N LEU A 457 -13.45 0.46 -20.56
CA LEU A 457 -13.06 1.68 -21.28
C LEU A 457 -13.78 2.89 -20.67
N LYS A 458 -13.24 3.42 -19.56
CA LYS A 458 -13.58 4.76 -19.08
C LYS A 458 -12.86 5.80 -19.93
N GLU A 459 -13.61 6.45 -20.82
CA GLU A 459 -13.59 7.85 -21.29
C GLU A 459 -12.29 8.69 -21.40
N SER A 460 -11.09 8.13 -21.29
CA SER A 460 -9.86 8.90 -21.45
C SER A 460 -8.84 8.17 -22.33
N ALA A 461 -8.49 8.84 -23.43
CA ALA A 461 -7.48 8.51 -24.44
C ALA A 461 -7.95 7.69 -25.65
N THR A 462 -7.92 8.37 -26.79
CA THR A 462 -7.99 7.79 -28.13
C THR A 462 -7.05 6.59 -28.26
N ALA A 463 -7.53 5.46 -28.79
CA ALA A 463 -6.67 4.33 -29.14
C ALA A 463 -5.51 4.77 -30.07
N PRO A 464 -4.35 4.08 -30.07
CA PRO A 464 -3.28 4.38 -31.01
C PRO A 464 -3.71 3.99 -32.44
N ASP A 465 -3.22 4.75 -33.41
CA ASP A 465 -3.30 4.38 -34.82
C ASP A 465 -2.03 3.60 -35.21
N HIS A 466 -2.12 2.27 -35.27
CA HIS A 466 -0.96 1.40 -35.53
C HIS A 466 -0.37 1.55 -36.94
N GLU A 467 -1.09 2.20 -37.87
CA GLU A 467 -0.62 2.48 -39.23
C GLU A 467 0.01 3.87 -39.35
N ARG A 468 -0.21 4.75 -38.36
CA ARG A 468 0.29 6.14 -38.35
C ARG A 468 1.22 6.37 -37.17
N PHE A 469 2.51 6.23 -37.43
CA PHE A 469 3.55 6.36 -36.42
C PHE A 469 4.80 7.05 -36.97
N VAL A 470 5.62 7.59 -36.05
CA VAL A 470 6.99 8.04 -36.31
C VAL A 470 7.96 7.20 -35.51
N ASP A 471 9.07 6.79 -36.12
CA ASP A 471 10.15 6.05 -35.48
C ASP A 471 11.31 7.00 -35.16
N LEU A 472 11.69 7.07 -33.88
CA LEU A 472 12.81 7.87 -33.41
C LEU A 472 13.99 6.96 -33.09
N ALA A 473 15.07 7.09 -33.87
CA ALA A 473 16.31 6.39 -33.60
C ALA A 473 16.87 6.80 -32.21
N PRO A 474 17.35 5.84 -31.39
CA PRO A 474 17.84 6.09 -30.05
C PRO A 474 19.29 6.60 -30.06
N LEU A 475 19.54 7.71 -30.76
CA LEU A 475 20.87 8.26 -31.01
C LEU A 475 21.56 8.73 -29.73
N SER A 476 22.87 8.48 -29.60
CA SER A 476 23.70 8.98 -28.52
C SER A 476 23.51 10.48 -28.28
N GLY A 477 23.14 10.87 -27.06
CA GLY A 477 22.96 12.27 -26.65
C GLY A 477 21.63 12.87 -27.08
N ARG A 478 20.73 12.08 -27.67
CA ARG A 478 19.35 12.49 -27.93
C ARG A 478 18.52 12.39 -26.65
N ILE A 479 17.80 13.47 -26.37
CA ILE A 479 16.74 13.50 -25.37
C ILE A 479 15.39 13.51 -26.09
N VAL A 480 14.46 12.68 -25.62
CA VAL A 480 13.06 12.71 -26.04
C VAL A 480 12.21 12.93 -24.81
N MET A 481 11.38 13.98 -24.84
CA MET A 481 10.41 14.28 -23.80
C MET A 481 9.01 14.15 -24.38
N PHE A 482 8.09 13.57 -23.62
CA PHE A 482 6.70 13.50 -24.07
C PHE A 482 5.69 13.46 -22.94
N ARG A 483 4.46 13.91 -23.22
CA ARG A 483 3.35 13.87 -22.27
C ARG A 483 2.93 12.42 -22.00
N SER A 484 3.21 11.93 -20.79
CA SER A 484 3.02 10.53 -20.38
C SER A 484 1.58 10.04 -20.52
N ARG A 485 0.61 10.96 -20.49
CA ARG A 485 -0.84 10.67 -20.57
C ARG A 485 -1.40 10.58 -21.98
N GLU A 486 -0.68 11.10 -22.96
CA GLU A 486 -1.21 11.37 -24.30
C GLU A 486 -0.47 10.60 -25.40
N VAL A 487 0.82 10.35 -25.19
CA VAL A 487 1.67 9.76 -26.23
C VAL A 487 1.74 8.25 -26.10
N TRP A 488 1.05 7.56 -27.02
CA TRP A 488 1.20 6.14 -27.22
C TRP A 488 2.55 5.82 -27.87
N HIS A 489 3.26 4.86 -27.31
CA HIS A 489 4.60 4.53 -27.80
C HIS A 489 4.98 3.07 -27.59
N ALA A 490 5.97 2.61 -28.36
CA ALA A 490 6.56 1.28 -28.29
C ALA A 490 8.08 1.37 -28.51
N VAL A 491 8.84 0.36 -28.08
CA VAL A 491 10.26 0.21 -28.42
C VAL A 491 10.39 -0.97 -29.37
N ARG A 492 10.88 -0.72 -30.59
CA ARG A 492 11.14 -1.76 -31.58
C ARG A 492 12.30 -2.65 -31.15
N GLU A 493 12.29 -3.89 -31.60
CA GLU A 493 13.39 -4.82 -31.36
C GLU A 493 14.72 -4.24 -31.89
N PRO A 494 15.76 -4.11 -31.06
CA PRO A 494 17.06 -3.63 -31.49
C PRO A 494 17.93 -4.77 -32.03
N ARG A 495 18.79 -4.47 -33.01
CA ARG A 495 19.82 -5.42 -33.48
C ARG A 495 21.10 -5.40 -32.64
N LEU A 496 21.29 -4.34 -31.87
CA LEU A 496 22.43 -4.12 -30.99
C LEU A 496 21.95 -3.84 -29.56
N GLN A 497 22.85 -3.86 -28.59
CA GLN A 497 22.48 -3.49 -27.22
C GLN A 497 22.14 -1.99 -27.16
N ARG A 498 20.89 -1.70 -26.83
CA ARG A 498 20.31 -0.37 -26.64
C ARG A 498 20.27 -0.01 -25.17
N TRP A 499 20.61 1.21 -24.81
CA TRP A 499 20.56 1.83 -23.49
C TRP A 499 19.78 3.14 -23.54
N ALA A 500 18.97 3.36 -22.52
CA ALA A 500 18.30 4.63 -22.26
C ALA A 500 18.22 4.90 -20.75
N LEU A 501 18.37 6.17 -20.36
CA LEU A 501 18.00 6.64 -19.03
C LEU A 501 16.58 7.23 -19.10
N THR A 502 15.72 6.86 -18.15
CA THR A 502 14.32 7.29 -18.11
C THR A 502 14.03 7.98 -16.78
N LEU A 503 13.54 9.23 -16.86
CA LEU A 503 12.98 9.98 -15.74
C LEU A 503 11.48 10.17 -16.00
N TRP A 504 10.65 9.77 -15.03
CA TRP A 504 9.23 10.10 -15.04
C TRP A 504 8.97 11.24 -14.06
N VAL A 505 8.45 12.34 -14.60
CA VAL A 505 8.10 13.54 -13.87
C VAL A 505 6.62 13.50 -13.53
N MET A 506 6.27 13.82 -12.28
CA MET A 506 4.90 13.75 -11.80
C MET A 506 4.24 15.12 -11.89
N ALA A 507 2.93 15.16 -12.10
CA ALA A 507 2.16 16.37 -11.86
C ALA A 507 1.76 16.44 -10.38
N ASP A 508 1.84 17.64 -9.81
CA ASP A 508 1.30 17.93 -8.46
C ASP A 508 -0.23 17.75 -8.41
#